data_AF-A0ABD1WUX8-F1
#
_entry.id   AF-A0ABD1WUX8-F1
#
_cell.length_a   1.000
_cell.length_b   1.000
_cell.length_c   1.000
_cell.angle_alpha   90.00
_cell.angle_beta   90.00
_cell.angle_gamma   90.00
#
_symmetry.space_group_name_H-M   'P 1'
#
loop_
_entity.id
_entity.type
_entity.pdbx_description
1 polymer ?
#
loop_
_entity_poly.entity_id
_entity_poly.type
_entity_poly.pdbx_seq_one_letter_code
_entity_poly.pdbx_strand_id
1 'polypeptide(L)'
;MRKIGRKVAEIQNEGLGEHRLRDLNDEINKLIREKTHWERRIVELGGPNYTRHSAKMTDLDGNIVDVPNPGGRGPGYRYFGAAKKLPGVKELFEKPPELRNRRTRYDIYKRIDASYYGYRDDEDGILEKLEGLVEEKVRVAAAVADWMEMEEIKKEARRALFNCLLLSFSVWCRPPLTGHCSTLPCLAANTPFSPLQPEKEKEKTCVSSVLLDSWKKGAQELPGTLSNEMIPLRRFFKQSLAFTGVHQTALSLFRFVAALGRIQVVANTLGTFTLPMVFVLGGFVVAKGP
;
A
#
# COMPACT_ATOMS: atom_id res chain seq x y z
N MET A 1 69.78 -21.37 -11.25
CA MET A 1 68.89 -20.83 -10.18
C MET A 1 69.56 -19.85 -9.21
N ARG A 2 70.76 -20.11 -8.66
CA ARG A 2 71.41 -19.21 -7.66
C ARG A 2 71.54 -17.73 -8.10
N LYS A 3 71.86 -17.47 -9.37
CA LYS A 3 71.95 -16.10 -9.92
C LYS A 3 70.60 -15.37 -9.86
N ILE A 4 69.51 -16.05 -10.22
CA ILE A 4 68.14 -15.52 -10.15
C ILE A 4 67.80 -15.20 -8.68
N GLY A 5 68.02 -16.15 -7.77
CA GLY A 5 67.72 -15.96 -6.34
C GLY A 5 68.43 -14.74 -5.73
N ARG A 6 69.70 -14.50 -6.07
CA ARG A 6 70.43 -13.32 -5.60
C ARG A 6 69.83 -12.01 -6.12
N LYS A 7 69.51 -11.93 -7.41
CA LYS A 7 68.90 -10.73 -8.00
C LYS A 7 67.47 -10.50 -7.51
N VAL A 8 66.70 -11.57 -7.30
CA VAL A 8 65.36 -11.48 -6.72
C VAL A 8 65.42 -10.92 -5.29
N ALA A 9 66.41 -11.33 -4.49
CA ALA A 9 66.62 -10.78 -3.15
C ALA A 9 67.02 -9.29 -3.21
N GLU A 10 67.85 -8.89 -4.17
CA GLU A 10 68.27 -7.50 -4.37
C GLU A 10 67.11 -6.58 -4.77
N ILE A 11 66.18 -7.05 -5.61
CA ILE A 11 65.00 -6.29 -6.05
C ILE A 11 63.97 -6.04 -4.92
N GLN A 12 63.97 -6.82 -3.84
CA GLN A 12 63.04 -6.56 -2.73
C GLN A 12 63.34 -5.25 -2.00
N ASN A 13 64.51 -4.67 -2.19
CA ASN A 13 64.90 -3.41 -1.59
C ASN A 13 64.30 -2.22 -2.36
N GLU A 14 63.28 -1.58 -1.79
CA GLU A 14 62.60 -0.40 -2.38
C GLU A 14 63.47 0.85 -2.47
N GLY A 15 64.56 0.91 -1.69
CA GLY A 15 65.51 2.01 -1.71
C GLY A 15 66.48 1.99 -2.89
N LEU A 16 66.47 0.95 -3.73
CA LEU A 16 67.21 0.98 -4.99
C LEU A 16 66.51 1.96 -5.94
N GLY A 17 67.25 2.90 -6.50
CA GLY A 17 66.70 3.85 -7.47
C GLY A 17 66.00 3.14 -8.64
N GLU A 18 64.97 3.79 -9.19
CA GLU A 18 64.08 3.23 -10.21
C GLU A 18 64.81 2.59 -11.39
N HIS A 19 65.85 3.25 -11.92
CA HIS A 19 66.64 2.72 -13.04
C HIS A 19 67.25 1.36 -12.73
N ARG A 20 67.85 1.21 -11.55
CA ARG A 20 68.48 -0.04 -11.12
C ARG A 20 67.45 -1.15 -10.94
N LEU A 21 66.26 -0.82 -10.44
CA LEU A 21 65.16 -1.78 -10.35
C LEU A 21 64.72 -2.27 -11.74
N ARG A 22 64.70 -1.40 -12.76
CA ARG A 22 64.41 -1.78 -14.16
C ARG A 22 65.47 -2.72 -14.72
N ASP A 23 66.74 -2.36 -14.58
CA ASP A 23 67.87 -3.19 -15.05
C ASP A 23 67.85 -4.58 -14.41
N LEU A 24 67.71 -4.65 -13.08
CA LEU A 24 67.66 -5.92 -12.37
C LEU A 24 66.45 -6.77 -12.82
N ASN A 25 65.30 -6.13 -13.09
CA ASN A 25 64.11 -6.83 -13.55
C ASN A 25 64.30 -7.41 -14.96
N ASP A 26 64.91 -6.66 -15.87
CA ASP A 26 65.27 -7.13 -17.21
C ASP A 26 66.27 -8.29 -17.16
N GLU A 27 67.27 -8.19 -16.30
CA GLU A 27 68.26 -9.26 -16.11
C GLU A 27 67.63 -10.53 -15.54
N ILE A 28 66.69 -10.43 -14.59
CA ILE A 28 65.95 -11.60 -14.08
C ILE A 28 65.09 -12.20 -15.18
N ASN A 29 64.36 -11.38 -15.94
CA ASN A 29 63.54 -11.86 -17.04
C ASN A 29 64.38 -12.56 -18.13
N LYS A 30 65.57 -12.03 -18.43
CA LYS A 30 66.54 -12.68 -19.32
C LYS A 30 66.95 -14.06 -18.80
N LEU A 31 67.33 -14.17 -17.53
CA LEU A 31 67.73 -15.44 -16.91
C LEU A 31 66.57 -16.46 -16.87
N ILE A 32 65.33 -16.02 -16.70
CA ILE A 32 64.15 -16.89 -16.71
C ILE A 32 63.86 -17.41 -18.13
N ARG A 33 63.99 -16.56 -19.15
CA ARG A 33 63.87 -16.98 -20.55
C ARG A 33 64.93 -18.00 -20.93
N GLU A 34 66.18 -17.76 -20.55
CA GLU A 34 67.28 -18.71 -20.71
C GLU A 34 66.98 -20.03 -20.00
N LYS A 35 66.57 -20.00 -18.72
CA LYS A 35 66.16 -21.20 -17.98
C LYS A 35 65.07 -21.98 -18.74
N THR A 36 64.04 -21.30 -19.23
CA THR A 36 62.92 -21.93 -19.93
C THR A 36 63.37 -22.55 -21.26
N HIS A 37 64.26 -21.88 -21.99
CA HIS A 37 64.86 -22.39 -23.21
C HIS A 37 65.67 -23.66 -22.94
N TRP A 38 66.50 -23.65 -21.90
CA TRP A 38 67.28 -24.83 -21.48
C TRP A 38 66.39 -25.96 -20.98
N GLU A 39 65.32 -25.69 -20.22
CA GLU A 39 64.37 -26.70 -19.77
C GLU A 39 63.66 -27.38 -20.94
N ARG A 40 63.23 -26.59 -21.94
CA ARG A 40 62.66 -27.15 -23.19
C ARG A 40 63.69 -28.02 -23.91
N ARG A 41 64.93 -27.54 -24.02
CA ARG A 41 66.00 -28.28 -24.69
C ARG A 41 66.33 -29.60 -23.99
N ILE A 42 66.30 -29.63 -22.66
CA ILE A 42 66.51 -30.85 -21.89
C ILE A 42 65.40 -31.88 -22.19
N VAL A 43 64.15 -31.43 -22.28
CA VAL A 43 63.02 -32.31 -22.65
C VAL A 43 63.16 -32.82 -24.09
N GLU A 44 63.56 -31.97 -25.03
CA GLU A 44 63.84 -32.37 -26.42
C GLU A 44 64.95 -33.42 -26.53
N LEU A 45 65.97 -33.34 -25.68
CA LEU A 45 67.05 -34.31 -25.60
C LEU A 45 66.66 -35.59 -24.83
N GLY A 46 65.39 -35.76 -24.45
CA GLY A 46 64.89 -36.92 -23.71
C GLY A 46 65.18 -36.91 -22.21
N GLY A 47 65.56 -35.76 -21.65
CA GLY A 47 65.86 -35.59 -20.23
C GLY A 47 64.62 -35.36 -19.35
N PRO A 48 64.81 -35.24 -18.02
CA PRO A 48 63.73 -35.00 -17.07
C PRO A 48 62.99 -33.66 -17.27
N ASN A 49 61.67 -33.66 -17.08
CA ASN A 49 60.85 -32.46 -17.27
C ASN A 49 60.73 -31.62 -15.99
N TYR A 50 61.57 -30.58 -15.87
CA TYR A 50 61.61 -29.66 -14.74
C TYR A 50 60.45 -28.65 -14.70
N THR A 51 59.69 -28.50 -15.79
CA THR A 51 58.59 -27.53 -15.86
C THR A 51 57.41 -27.91 -14.96
N ARG A 52 57.19 -29.20 -14.70
CA ARG A 52 56.08 -29.69 -13.87
C ARG A 52 56.23 -29.33 -12.39
N HIS A 53 57.46 -29.19 -11.92
CA HIS A 53 57.78 -28.91 -10.51
C HIS A 53 58.06 -27.44 -10.24
N SER A 54 58.03 -26.57 -11.26
CA SER A 54 58.20 -25.14 -11.03
C SER A 54 56.92 -24.59 -10.42
N ALA A 55 56.97 -24.23 -9.13
CA ALA A 55 55.89 -23.51 -8.48
C ALA A 55 55.55 -22.26 -9.29
N LYS A 56 54.25 -22.04 -9.54
CA LYS A 56 53.77 -20.82 -10.19
C LYS A 56 54.11 -19.67 -9.25
N MET A 57 54.97 -18.75 -9.71
CA MET A 57 55.45 -17.64 -8.87
C MET A 57 54.31 -16.64 -8.67
N THR A 58 53.48 -16.88 -7.66
CA THR A 58 52.52 -15.92 -7.11
C THR A 58 53.19 -15.14 -6.00
N ASP A 59 52.77 -13.89 -5.81
CA ASP A 59 53.29 -13.09 -4.71
C ASP A 59 52.82 -13.57 -3.34
N LEU A 60 53.42 -13.01 -2.30
CA LEU A 60 52.92 -13.06 -0.92
C LEU A 60 51.44 -12.62 -0.83
N ASP A 61 51.02 -11.69 -1.71
CA ASP A 61 49.64 -11.21 -1.81
C ASP A 61 48.75 -12.05 -2.74
N GLY A 62 49.24 -13.19 -3.25
CA GLY A 62 48.49 -14.08 -4.13
C GLY A 62 48.22 -13.53 -5.55
N ASN A 63 48.68 -12.33 -5.86
CA ASN A 63 48.49 -11.70 -7.16
C ASN A 63 49.37 -12.32 -8.26
N ILE A 64 48.83 -12.30 -9.48
CA ILE A 64 49.52 -12.76 -10.69
C ILE A 64 50.55 -11.71 -11.09
N VAL A 65 51.82 -12.12 -11.12
CA VAL A 65 52.99 -11.27 -11.40
C VAL A 65 53.19 -11.00 -12.91
N ASP A 66 52.52 -11.78 -13.75
CA ASP A 66 52.70 -11.78 -15.20
C ASP A 66 51.73 -10.79 -15.86
N VAL A 67 52.26 -9.83 -16.62
CA VAL A 67 51.44 -9.01 -17.52
C VAL A 67 51.09 -9.87 -18.74
N PRO A 68 49.80 -10.13 -19.04
CA PRO A 68 49.41 -10.93 -20.19
C PRO A 68 49.97 -10.35 -21.49
N ASN A 69 50.56 -11.22 -22.32
CA ASN A 69 51.11 -10.79 -23.59
C ASN A 69 49.95 -10.33 -24.50
N PRO A 70 49.98 -9.13 -25.13
CA PRO A 70 48.87 -8.63 -25.95
C PRO A 70 48.50 -9.58 -27.11
N GLY A 71 49.46 -10.34 -27.62
CA GLY A 71 49.25 -11.35 -28.66
C GLY A 71 48.78 -12.72 -28.16
N GLY A 72 48.49 -12.88 -26.86
CA GLY A 72 47.99 -14.12 -26.24
C GLY A 72 48.93 -15.33 -26.31
N ARG A 73 50.11 -15.19 -26.93
CA ARG A 73 51.06 -16.27 -27.18
C ARG A 73 52.33 -16.06 -26.36
N GLY A 74 52.63 -17.03 -25.50
CA GLY A 74 53.87 -17.12 -24.74
C GLY A 74 53.85 -16.43 -23.36
N PRO A 75 54.92 -16.62 -22.56
CA PRO A 75 55.03 -16.05 -21.23
C PRO A 75 55.14 -14.52 -21.32
N GLY A 76 54.33 -13.82 -20.54
CA GLY A 76 54.35 -12.37 -20.43
C GLY A 76 55.62 -11.83 -19.78
N TYR A 77 55.78 -10.51 -19.82
CA TYR A 77 56.82 -9.84 -19.04
C TYR A 77 56.41 -9.82 -17.56
N ARG A 78 57.38 -10.08 -16.67
CA ARG A 78 57.14 -10.26 -15.24
C ARG A 78 57.85 -9.16 -14.46
N TYR A 79 57.18 -8.59 -13.47
CA TYR A 79 57.77 -7.57 -12.58
C TYR A 79 57.96 -8.16 -11.19
N PHE A 80 59.15 -8.07 -10.60
CA PHE A 80 59.43 -8.67 -9.27
C PHE A 80 59.50 -7.61 -8.17
N GLY A 81 59.05 -7.95 -6.95
CA GLY A 81 59.26 -7.14 -5.73
C GLY A 81 58.98 -5.65 -5.91
N ALA A 82 59.97 -4.80 -5.59
CA ALA A 82 59.88 -3.34 -5.69
C ALA A 82 59.64 -2.84 -7.12
N ALA A 83 60.00 -3.60 -8.16
CA ALA A 83 59.79 -3.19 -9.55
C ALA A 83 58.30 -3.03 -9.91
N LYS A 84 57.37 -3.58 -9.12
CA LYS A 84 55.92 -3.37 -9.29
C LYS A 84 55.43 -2.00 -8.84
N LYS A 85 56.17 -1.39 -7.92
CA LYS A 85 55.82 -0.08 -7.36
C LYS A 85 56.30 1.07 -8.25
N LEU A 86 57.00 0.76 -9.35
CA LEU A 86 57.48 1.76 -10.30
C LEU A 86 56.31 2.54 -10.93
N PRO A 87 56.47 3.85 -11.16
CA PRO A 87 55.46 4.65 -11.85
C PRO A 87 55.18 4.07 -13.25
N GLY A 88 53.90 3.95 -13.61
CA GLY A 88 53.43 3.29 -14.85
C GLY A 88 53.27 1.77 -14.76
N VAL A 89 54.11 1.06 -13.98
CA VAL A 89 53.91 -0.40 -13.73
C VAL A 89 52.85 -0.62 -12.66
N LYS A 90 52.85 0.25 -11.64
CA LYS A 90 51.90 0.20 -10.53
C LYS A 90 50.44 0.23 -11.00
N GLU A 91 50.14 1.05 -12.01
CA GLU A 91 48.80 1.19 -12.60
C GLU A 91 48.31 -0.10 -13.27
N LEU A 92 49.21 -0.94 -13.80
CA LEU A 92 48.86 -2.22 -14.42
C LEU A 92 48.40 -3.26 -13.40
N PHE A 93 48.83 -3.12 -12.14
CA PHE A 93 48.53 -4.06 -11.05
C PHE A 93 47.52 -3.52 -10.04
N GLU A 94 47.27 -2.21 -10.03
CA GLU A 94 46.17 -1.61 -9.27
C GLU A 94 44.85 -2.06 -9.88
N LYS A 95 44.30 -3.14 -9.32
CA LYS A 95 42.95 -3.60 -9.64
C LYS A 95 42.01 -2.42 -9.40
N PRO A 96 41.19 -2.01 -10.39
CA PRO A 96 40.17 -1.00 -10.13
C PRO A 96 39.34 -1.47 -8.94
N PRO A 97 39.03 -0.59 -7.98
CA PRO A 97 38.33 -0.98 -6.77
C PRO A 97 37.07 -1.73 -7.19
N GLU A 98 36.87 -2.94 -6.68
CA GLU A 98 35.69 -3.73 -7.00
C GLU A 98 34.46 -2.93 -6.59
N LEU A 99 33.77 -2.35 -7.57
CA LEU A 99 32.52 -1.66 -7.33
C LEU A 99 31.56 -2.70 -6.77
N ARG A 100 31.16 -2.55 -5.51
CA ARG A 100 30.12 -3.39 -4.91
C ARG A 100 28.88 -3.23 -5.79
N ASN A 101 28.54 -4.27 -6.55
CA ASN A 101 27.33 -4.28 -7.36
C ASN A 101 26.14 -3.98 -6.44
N ARG A 102 25.46 -2.86 -6.71
CA ARG A 102 24.21 -2.55 -6.00
C ARG A 102 23.23 -3.68 -6.32
N ARG A 103 22.43 -4.07 -5.33
CA ARG A 103 21.39 -5.09 -5.53
C ARG A 103 20.56 -4.67 -6.73
N THR A 104 20.45 -5.55 -7.71
CA THR A 104 19.61 -5.28 -8.87
C THR A 104 18.15 -5.32 -8.44
N ARG A 105 17.27 -4.68 -9.22
CA ARG A 105 15.83 -4.71 -8.96
C ARG A 105 15.29 -6.15 -8.89
N TYR A 106 15.87 -7.04 -9.70
CA TYR A 106 15.58 -8.48 -9.68
C TYR A 106 15.98 -9.15 -8.36
N ASP A 107 17.13 -8.82 -7.78
CA ASP A 107 17.58 -9.37 -6.47
C ASP A 107 16.73 -8.90 -5.30
N ILE A 108 16.01 -7.79 -5.48
CA ILE A 108 15.02 -7.29 -4.52
C ILE A 108 13.73 -8.09 -4.69
N TYR A 109 13.20 -8.19 -5.91
CA TYR A 109 11.99 -8.96 -6.20
C TYR A 109 12.11 -10.43 -5.85
N LYS A 110 13.29 -11.05 -5.99
CA LYS A 110 13.54 -12.44 -5.63
C LYS A 110 13.34 -12.75 -4.14
N ARG A 111 13.38 -11.73 -3.27
CA ARG A 111 13.18 -11.86 -1.81
C ARG A 111 11.80 -11.37 -1.36
N ILE A 112 10.97 -10.90 -2.27
CA ILE A 112 9.60 -10.49 -1.95
C ILE A 112 8.75 -11.75 -2.06
N ASP A 113 8.59 -12.43 -0.93
CA ASP A 113 7.80 -13.65 -0.80
C ASP A 113 6.32 -13.32 -0.53
N ALA A 114 5.44 -14.33 -0.57
CA ALA A 114 4.01 -14.17 -0.28
C ALA A 114 3.73 -13.59 1.13
N SER A 115 4.67 -13.75 2.07
CA SER A 115 4.62 -13.12 3.40
C SER A 115 4.64 -11.59 3.34
N TYR A 116 5.31 -10.99 2.36
CA TYR A 116 5.30 -9.53 2.18
C TYR A 116 3.90 -8.98 1.87
N TYR A 117 3.07 -9.79 1.22
CA TYR A 117 1.70 -9.44 0.87
C TYR A 117 0.67 -9.88 1.92
N GLY A 118 1.10 -10.41 3.07
CA GLY A 118 0.20 -10.78 4.17
C GLY A 118 -0.63 -12.04 3.93
N TYR A 119 -0.33 -12.83 2.89
CA TYR A 119 -1.08 -14.07 2.58
C TYR A 119 -0.97 -15.17 3.64
N ARG A 120 -0.16 -14.97 4.69
CA ARG A 120 0.01 -15.92 5.80
C ARG A 120 -0.44 -15.36 7.15
N ASP A 121 -0.89 -14.11 7.21
CA ASP A 121 -1.26 -13.44 8.46
C ASP A 121 -2.59 -13.98 9.02
N ASP A 122 -3.47 -14.49 8.14
CA ASP A 122 -4.74 -15.12 8.53
C ASP A 122 -4.53 -16.50 9.21
N GLU A 123 -3.39 -17.15 8.98
CA GLU A 123 -3.07 -18.50 9.48
C GLU A 123 -2.44 -18.50 10.90
N ASP A 124 -1.98 -17.35 11.39
CA ASP A 124 -1.30 -17.23 12.69
C ASP A 124 -2.29 -17.36 13.88
N GLY A 125 -3.61 -17.32 13.63
CA GLY A 125 -4.65 -17.49 14.65
C GLY A 125 -4.69 -16.42 15.74
N ILE A 126 -3.89 -15.35 15.58
CA ILE A 126 -3.86 -14.20 16.49
C ILE A 126 -5.14 -13.37 16.32
N LEU A 127 -5.61 -13.23 15.08
CA LEU A 127 -6.81 -12.45 14.75
C LEU A 127 -8.06 -13.05 15.44
N GLU A 128 -8.25 -14.37 15.34
CA GLU A 128 -9.37 -15.09 15.96
C GLU A 128 -9.42 -14.91 17.49
N LYS A 129 -8.26 -14.91 18.16
CA LYS A 129 -8.18 -14.67 19.61
C LYS A 129 -8.60 -13.25 19.97
N LEU A 130 -8.19 -12.25 19.18
CA LEU A 130 -8.53 -10.85 19.42
C LEU A 130 -10.02 -10.59 19.15
N GLU A 131 -10.56 -11.17 18.08
CA GLU A 131 -11.99 -11.09 17.75
C GLU A 131 -12.85 -11.73 18.84
N GLY A 132 -12.50 -12.92 19.32
CA GLY A 132 -13.22 -13.58 20.41
C GLY A 132 -13.27 -12.76 21.71
N LEU A 133 -12.16 -12.10 22.08
CA LEU A 133 -12.11 -11.21 23.24
C LEU A 133 -12.99 -9.96 23.07
N VAL A 134 -13.09 -9.44 21.85
CA VAL A 134 -13.96 -8.29 21.56
C VAL A 134 -15.43 -8.75 21.54
N GLU A 135 -15.74 -9.88 20.92
CA GLU A 135 -17.09 -10.45 20.89
C GLU A 135 -17.63 -10.77 22.28
N GLU A 136 -16.80 -11.32 23.18
CA GLU A 136 -17.18 -11.54 24.57
C GLU A 136 -17.51 -10.24 25.28
N LYS A 137 -16.68 -9.20 25.12
CA LYS A 137 -16.95 -7.86 25.68
C LYS A 137 -18.25 -7.27 25.13
N VAL A 138 -18.50 -7.40 23.83
CA VAL A 138 -19.73 -6.91 23.20
C VAL A 138 -20.95 -7.66 23.72
N ARG A 139 -20.87 -8.99 23.87
CA ARG A 139 -21.94 -9.81 24.46
C ARG A 139 -22.25 -9.43 25.90
N VAL A 140 -21.22 -9.25 26.71
CA VAL A 140 -21.38 -8.81 28.11
C VAL A 140 -21.97 -7.41 28.15
N ALA A 141 -21.50 -6.48 27.32
CA ALA A 141 -22.04 -5.12 27.26
C ALA A 141 -23.50 -5.09 26.81
N ALA A 142 -23.89 -5.90 25.84
CA ALA A 142 -25.27 -6.05 25.39
C ALA A 142 -26.17 -6.63 26.51
N ALA A 143 -25.73 -7.70 27.17
CA ALA A 143 -26.47 -8.30 28.28
C ALA A 143 -26.64 -7.34 29.47
N VAL A 144 -25.62 -6.52 29.76
CA VAL A 144 -25.71 -5.46 30.78
C VAL A 144 -26.69 -4.37 30.35
N ALA A 145 -26.67 -3.94 29.08
CA ALA A 145 -27.61 -2.95 28.56
C ALA A 145 -29.06 -3.44 28.66
N ASP A 146 -29.34 -4.68 28.25
CA ASP A 146 -30.66 -5.30 28.34
C ASP A 146 -31.13 -5.40 29.81
N TRP A 147 -30.23 -5.75 30.73
CA TRP A 147 -30.55 -5.81 32.16
C TRP A 147 -30.89 -4.42 32.73
N MET A 148 -30.14 -3.38 32.34
CA MET A 148 -30.39 -2.01 32.77
C MET A 148 -31.73 -1.49 32.26
N GLU A 149 -32.08 -1.74 30.99
CA GLU A 149 -33.39 -1.38 30.40
C GLU A 149 -34.54 -2.05 31.18
N MET A 150 -34.40 -3.34 31.48
CA MET A 150 -35.40 -4.05 32.28
C MET A 150 -35.50 -3.52 33.71
N GLU A 151 -34.41 -3.04 34.30
CA GLU A 151 -34.41 -2.44 35.63
C GLU A 151 -35.09 -1.05 35.64
N GLU A 152 -34.89 -0.26 34.58
CA GLU A 152 -35.56 1.02 34.37
C GLU A 152 -37.07 0.84 34.22
N ILE A 153 -37.51 -0.11 33.39
CA ILE A 153 -38.93 -0.47 33.25
C ILE A 153 -39.53 -0.88 34.60
N LYS A 154 -38.79 -1.69 35.39
CA LYS A 154 -39.23 -2.08 36.75
C LYS A 154 -39.30 -0.90 37.72
N LYS A 155 -38.39 0.07 37.62
CA LYS A 155 -38.40 1.30 38.44
C LYS A 155 -39.56 2.20 38.05
N GLU A 156 -39.80 2.38 36.75
CA GLU A 156 -40.94 3.14 36.22
C GLU A 156 -42.27 2.50 36.62
N ALA A 157 -42.41 1.17 36.51
CA ALA A 157 -43.59 0.45 36.98
C ALA A 157 -43.82 0.65 38.48
N ARG A 158 -42.76 0.58 39.32
CA ARG A 158 -42.88 0.87 40.76
C ARG A 158 -43.28 2.32 41.04
N ARG A 159 -42.72 3.29 40.32
CA ARG A 159 -43.11 4.71 40.41
C ARG A 159 -44.56 4.92 39.98
N ALA A 160 -45.00 4.26 38.90
CA ALA A 160 -46.38 4.33 38.42
C ALA A 160 -47.36 3.74 39.43
N LEU A 161 -47.01 2.61 40.05
CA LEU A 161 -47.79 2.01 41.15
C LEU A 161 -47.85 2.93 42.36
N PHE A 162 -46.72 3.53 42.77
CA PHE A 162 -46.68 4.48 43.89
C PHE A 162 -47.50 5.74 43.60
N ASN A 163 -47.42 6.27 42.38
CA ASN A 163 -48.20 7.42 41.92
C ASN A 163 -49.71 7.10 41.84
N CYS A 164 -50.10 5.90 41.39
CA CYS A 164 -51.50 5.47 41.43
C CYS A 164 -52.02 5.36 42.88
N LEU A 165 -51.20 4.85 43.79
CA LEU A 165 -51.53 4.81 45.23
C LEU A 165 -51.71 6.22 45.81
N LEU A 166 -50.83 7.17 45.49
CA LEU A 166 -50.96 8.58 45.91
C LEU A 166 -52.18 9.29 45.28
N LEU A 167 -52.48 9.00 44.02
CA LEU A 167 -53.68 9.52 43.34
C LEU A 167 -54.96 8.93 43.94
N SER A 168 -54.97 7.65 44.33
CA SER A 168 -56.10 7.05 45.03
C SER A 168 -56.32 7.66 46.43
N PHE A 169 -55.23 8.05 47.13
CA PHE A 169 -55.29 8.72 48.43
C PHE A 169 -55.78 10.17 48.34
N SER A 170 -55.42 10.89 47.26
CA SER A 170 -55.84 12.29 47.03
C SER A 170 -57.27 12.41 46.47
N VAL A 171 -57.75 11.42 45.72
CA VAL A 171 -59.15 11.35 45.26
C VAL A 171 -60.13 11.11 46.41
N TRP A 172 -59.71 10.40 47.47
CA TRP A 172 -60.55 10.19 48.65
C TRP A 172 -60.61 11.41 49.60
N CYS A 173 -59.73 12.40 49.40
CA CYS A 173 -59.55 13.55 50.28
C CYS A 173 -59.95 14.91 49.65
N ARG A 174 -60.80 14.92 48.61
CA ARG A 174 -61.23 16.18 47.95
C ARG A 174 -62.74 16.44 48.15
N PRO A 175 -63.14 17.52 48.86
CA PRO A 175 -64.55 17.88 48.99
C PRO A 175 -65.07 18.48 47.68
N PRO A 176 -66.37 18.36 47.37
CA PRO A 176 -66.92 18.86 46.12
C PRO A 176 -67.16 20.37 46.26
N LEU A 177 -66.88 21.16 45.24
CA LEU A 177 -67.69 22.34 44.86
C LEU A 177 -67.18 22.98 43.55
N THR A 178 -68.12 23.02 42.60
CA THR A 178 -68.44 24.03 41.56
C THR A 178 -67.37 24.53 40.59
N GLY A 179 -67.75 24.51 39.31
CA GLY A 179 -66.92 24.82 38.16
C GLY A 179 -66.54 26.28 38.01
N HIS A 180 -65.56 26.52 37.12
CA HIS A 180 -65.51 27.55 36.08
C HIS A 180 -64.37 27.16 35.12
N CYS A 181 -64.63 27.26 33.81
CA CYS A 181 -63.65 27.04 32.75
C CYS A 181 -63.24 28.42 32.22
N SER A 182 -61.96 28.77 32.38
CA SER A 182 -61.38 29.97 31.76
C SER A 182 -59.90 29.73 31.42
N THR A 183 -59.65 29.76 30.12
CA THR A 183 -58.45 30.17 29.35
C THR A 183 -57.14 30.58 30.05
N LEU A 184 -56.03 30.01 29.50
CA LEU A 184 -54.63 30.50 29.36
C LEU A 184 -53.65 30.33 30.57
N PRO A 185 -52.31 30.45 30.40
CA PRO A 185 -51.38 29.88 29.40
C PRO A 185 -50.08 29.27 30.04
N CYS A 186 -49.23 28.68 29.19
CA CYS A 186 -47.76 28.48 29.28
C CYS A 186 -47.06 28.29 30.66
N LEU A 187 -46.31 27.17 30.81
CA LEU A 187 -45.03 27.21 31.51
C LEU A 187 -43.95 26.48 30.71
N ALA A 188 -42.99 27.26 30.22
CA ALA A 188 -41.73 26.83 29.68
C ALA A 188 -40.87 26.20 30.79
N ALA A 189 -40.25 25.07 30.52
CA ALA A 189 -39.16 24.53 31.33
C ALA A 189 -37.87 24.59 30.50
N ASN A 190 -36.98 25.46 30.96
CA ASN A 190 -35.61 25.64 30.48
C ASN A 190 -34.75 24.43 30.87
N THR A 191 -33.95 23.91 29.93
CA THR A 191 -32.70 23.19 30.25
C THR A 191 -31.60 23.59 29.25
N PRO A 192 -30.40 24.01 29.69
CA PRO A 192 -29.32 24.45 28.83
C PRO A 192 -28.41 23.32 28.30
N PHE A 193 -27.79 23.59 27.14
CA PHE A 193 -26.50 23.12 26.54
C PHE A 193 -25.51 22.39 27.49
N SER A 194 -24.64 21.41 27.17
CA SER A 194 -24.05 20.70 26.00
C SER A 194 -22.99 19.68 26.58
N PRO A 195 -22.13 18.88 25.88
CA PRO A 195 -21.93 18.65 24.43
C PRO A 195 -21.77 17.17 23.96
N LEU A 196 -21.85 16.99 22.63
CA LEU A 196 -21.15 16.01 21.76
C LEU A 196 -21.36 14.50 21.97
N GLN A 197 -22.14 13.87 21.08
CA GLN A 197 -21.82 12.67 20.26
C GLN A 197 -23.01 12.43 19.29
N PRO A 198 -22.83 11.69 18.17
CA PRO A 198 -23.27 12.08 16.83
C PRO A 198 -24.78 11.95 16.59
N GLU A 199 -25.35 12.97 15.94
CA GLU A 199 -26.67 12.91 15.32
C GLU A 199 -26.72 11.72 14.36
N LYS A 200 -27.43 10.66 14.77
CA LYS A 200 -28.03 9.75 13.81
C LYS A 200 -29.15 10.53 13.14
N GLU A 201 -28.84 11.02 11.94
CA GLU A 201 -29.77 11.56 10.95
C GLU A 201 -30.87 10.52 10.67
N LYS A 202 -31.90 10.49 11.53
CA LYS A 202 -33.14 9.75 11.33
C LYS A 202 -34.25 10.74 10.99
N GLU A 203 -34.09 11.48 9.90
CA GLU A 203 -35.17 12.36 9.47
C GLU A 203 -35.16 12.70 7.98
N LYS A 204 -35.05 11.72 7.06
CA LYS A 204 -35.35 11.96 5.62
C LYS A 204 -35.95 10.78 4.86
N THR A 205 -36.79 9.95 5.47
CA THR A 205 -37.51 8.86 4.75
C THR A 205 -39.03 8.89 4.88
N CYS A 206 -39.63 9.91 5.51
CA CYS A 206 -41.06 9.92 5.81
C CYS A 206 -41.94 10.83 4.95
N VAL A 207 -41.50 11.25 3.75
CA VAL A 207 -42.40 11.93 2.80
C VAL A 207 -42.91 10.97 1.72
N SER A 208 -42.08 10.02 1.27
CA SER A 208 -42.50 9.03 0.26
C SER A 208 -43.40 7.94 0.83
N SER A 209 -43.19 7.50 2.08
CA SER A 209 -44.05 6.50 2.75
C SER A 209 -45.44 7.06 3.07
N VAL A 210 -45.51 8.31 3.55
CA VAL A 210 -46.78 8.98 3.90
C VAL A 210 -47.63 9.26 2.65
N LEU A 211 -47.02 9.64 1.52
CA LEU A 211 -47.74 9.80 0.26
C LEU A 211 -48.22 8.47 -0.35
N LEU A 212 -47.42 7.39 -0.24
CA LEU A 212 -47.82 6.05 -0.68
C LEU A 212 -48.96 5.46 0.17
N ASP A 213 -48.91 5.69 1.48
CA ASP A 213 -49.96 5.24 2.40
C ASP A 213 -51.25 6.06 2.26
N SER A 214 -51.14 7.36 1.96
CA SER A 214 -52.29 8.21 1.64
C SER A 214 -52.93 7.81 0.29
N TRP A 215 -52.12 7.35 -0.68
CA TRP A 215 -52.63 6.83 -1.96
C TRP A 215 -53.33 5.48 -1.82
N LYS A 216 -52.79 4.56 -1.00
CA LYS A 216 -53.46 3.28 -0.68
C LYS A 216 -54.83 3.51 -0.04
N LYS A 217 -54.95 4.51 0.84
CA LYS A 217 -56.22 4.89 1.46
C LYS A 217 -57.18 5.57 0.48
N GLY A 218 -56.69 6.43 -0.41
CA GLY A 218 -57.51 7.10 -1.43
C GLY A 218 -57.99 6.21 -2.60
N ALA A 219 -57.33 5.07 -2.85
CA ALA A 219 -57.72 4.14 -3.91
C ALA A 219 -58.90 3.22 -3.54
N GLN A 220 -59.25 3.14 -2.25
CA GLN A 220 -60.21 2.18 -1.71
C GLN A 220 -61.63 2.76 -1.50
N GLU A 221 -61.80 4.08 -1.64
CA GLU A 221 -63.08 4.78 -1.52
C GLU A 221 -63.46 5.52 -2.82
N LEU A 222 -63.77 4.79 -3.90
CA LEU A 222 -64.38 5.39 -5.09
C LEU A 222 -65.73 4.72 -5.40
N PRO A 223 -66.86 5.42 -5.20
CA PRO A 223 -68.17 4.89 -5.57
C PRO A 223 -68.30 4.75 -7.09
N GLY A 224 -68.73 3.57 -7.52
CA GLY A 224 -68.74 3.10 -8.91
C GLY A 224 -69.87 3.65 -9.80
N THR A 225 -70.04 4.96 -9.91
CA THR A 225 -70.99 5.56 -10.87
C THR A 225 -70.50 6.92 -11.37
N LEU A 226 -69.74 6.95 -12.48
CA LEU A 226 -69.58 8.03 -13.47
C LEU A 226 -68.39 7.70 -14.38
N SER A 227 -68.59 6.79 -15.33
CA SER A 227 -67.51 6.11 -16.06
C SER A 227 -66.91 6.87 -17.24
N ASN A 228 -67.38 8.08 -17.61
CA ASN A 228 -66.92 8.74 -18.84
C ASN A 228 -66.15 10.06 -18.63
N GLU A 229 -66.19 10.67 -17.45
CA GLU A 229 -65.40 11.90 -17.10
C GLU A 229 -64.19 11.60 -16.19
N MET A 230 -64.11 10.39 -15.60
CA MET A 230 -63.08 10.01 -14.61
C MET A 230 -61.79 9.43 -15.24
N ILE A 231 -61.85 9.03 -16.52
CA ILE A 231 -60.73 8.43 -17.26
C ILE A 231 -59.54 9.40 -17.42
N PRO A 232 -59.71 10.69 -17.78
CA PRO A 232 -58.58 11.62 -17.89
C PRO A 232 -57.92 11.92 -16.54
N LEU A 233 -58.70 11.98 -15.45
CA LEU A 233 -58.18 12.28 -14.11
C LEU A 233 -57.24 11.17 -13.60
N ARG A 234 -57.64 9.89 -13.74
CA ARG A 234 -56.78 8.75 -13.37
C ARG A 234 -55.50 8.67 -14.20
N ARG A 235 -55.58 8.97 -15.50
CA ARG A 235 -54.39 9.03 -16.38
C ARG A 235 -53.47 10.18 -15.97
N PHE A 236 -54.03 11.35 -15.67
CA PHE A 236 -53.29 12.53 -15.21
C PHE A 236 -52.55 12.28 -13.89
N PHE A 237 -53.23 11.72 -12.87
CA PHE A 237 -52.58 11.41 -11.59
C PHE A 237 -51.49 10.33 -11.72
N LYS A 238 -51.69 9.32 -12.58
CA LYS A 238 -50.66 8.32 -12.87
C LYS A 238 -49.44 8.94 -13.55
N GLN A 239 -49.65 9.83 -14.53
CA GLN A 239 -48.58 10.56 -15.21
C GLN A 239 -47.84 11.52 -14.26
N SER A 240 -48.58 12.21 -13.38
CA SER A 240 -48.05 13.15 -12.40
C SER A 240 -47.20 12.44 -11.34
N LEU A 241 -47.67 11.31 -10.80
CA LEU A 241 -46.90 10.51 -9.84
C LEU A 241 -45.63 9.91 -10.47
N ALA A 242 -45.70 9.47 -11.73
CA ALA A 242 -44.51 9.02 -12.45
C ALA A 242 -43.48 10.16 -12.60
N PHE A 243 -43.95 11.37 -12.95
CA PHE A 243 -43.09 12.55 -13.05
C PHE A 243 -42.47 12.94 -11.71
N THR A 244 -43.26 12.95 -10.62
CA THR A 244 -42.73 13.22 -9.27
C THR A 244 -41.74 12.15 -8.81
N GLY A 245 -42.00 10.87 -9.10
CA GLY A 245 -41.08 9.77 -8.78
C GLY A 245 -39.73 9.92 -9.49
N VAL A 246 -39.75 10.18 -10.80
CA VAL A 246 -38.53 10.47 -11.57
C VAL A 246 -37.81 11.71 -11.01
N HIS A 247 -38.55 12.76 -10.69
CA HIS A 247 -37.98 13.98 -10.11
C HIS A 247 -37.31 13.74 -8.75
N GLN A 248 -37.91 12.94 -7.86
CA GLN A 248 -37.31 12.59 -6.56
C GLN A 248 -36.03 11.77 -6.74
N THR A 249 -36.02 10.83 -7.68
CA THR A 249 -34.79 10.06 -7.99
C THR A 249 -33.69 10.95 -8.59
N ALA A 250 -34.04 11.90 -9.47
CA ALA A 250 -33.10 12.84 -10.08
C ALA A 250 -32.45 13.77 -9.03
N LEU A 251 -33.23 14.27 -8.07
CA LEU A 251 -32.70 15.09 -6.98
C LEU A 251 -31.72 14.31 -6.09
N SER A 252 -31.99 13.04 -5.82
CA SER A 252 -31.07 12.19 -5.05
C SER A 252 -29.76 11.93 -5.80
N LEU A 253 -29.82 11.74 -7.12
CA LEU A 253 -28.66 11.56 -7.99
C LEU A 253 -27.81 12.84 -8.05
N PHE A 254 -28.44 14.02 -8.17
CA PHE A 254 -27.72 15.29 -8.15
C PHE A 254 -26.98 15.53 -6.82
N ARG A 255 -27.62 15.20 -5.69
CA ARG A 255 -26.98 15.28 -4.37
C ARG A 255 -25.82 14.30 -4.21
N PHE A 256 -25.92 13.11 -4.80
CA PHE A 256 -24.84 12.12 -4.82
C PHE A 256 -23.65 12.59 -5.65
N VAL A 257 -23.89 13.11 -6.85
CA VAL A 257 -22.84 13.69 -7.71
C VAL A 257 -22.16 14.88 -7.03
N ALA A 258 -22.92 15.72 -6.33
CA ALA A 258 -22.38 16.82 -5.54
C ALA A 258 -21.51 16.35 -4.36
N ALA A 259 -21.81 15.18 -3.75
CA ALA A 259 -20.98 14.58 -2.71
C ALA A 259 -19.66 14.04 -3.26
N LEU A 260 -19.70 13.37 -4.43
CA LEU A 260 -18.48 12.91 -5.12
C LEU A 260 -17.60 14.08 -5.56
N GLY A 261 -18.20 15.19 -5.99
CA GLY A 261 -17.50 16.41 -6.39
C GLY A 261 -16.75 17.13 -5.26
N ARG A 262 -17.03 16.83 -3.97
CA ARG A 262 -16.23 17.36 -2.84
C ARG A 262 -14.83 16.74 -2.76
N ILE A 263 -14.62 15.59 -3.41
CA ILE A 263 -13.33 14.89 -3.42
C ILE A 263 -12.56 15.34 -4.66
N GLN A 264 -11.50 16.14 -4.46
CA GLN A 264 -10.72 16.77 -5.54
C GLN A 264 -10.19 15.77 -6.58
N VAL A 265 -9.76 14.59 -6.14
CA VAL A 265 -9.24 13.52 -7.01
C VAL A 265 -10.34 12.95 -7.93
N VAL A 266 -11.56 12.83 -7.42
CA VAL A 266 -12.72 12.30 -8.16
C VAL A 266 -13.25 13.35 -9.14
N ALA A 267 -13.25 14.63 -8.76
CA ALA A 267 -13.66 15.72 -9.65
C ALA A 267 -12.76 15.84 -10.89
N ASN A 268 -11.43 15.76 -10.72
CA ASN A 268 -10.48 15.87 -11.83
C ASN A 268 -10.55 14.67 -12.79
N THR A 269 -10.80 13.47 -12.27
CA THR A 269 -10.96 12.28 -13.10
C THR A 269 -12.28 12.33 -13.87
N LEU A 270 -13.41 12.61 -13.20
CA LEU A 270 -14.70 12.73 -13.88
C LEU A 270 -14.70 13.84 -14.96
N GLY A 271 -14.08 14.99 -14.69
CA GLY A 271 -13.97 16.09 -15.65
C GLY A 271 -13.12 15.77 -16.89
N THR A 272 -12.09 14.94 -16.75
CA THR A 272 -11.28 14.50 -17.90
C THR A 272 -11.97 13.41 -18.72
N PHE A 273 -12.85 12.61 -18.11
CA PHE A 273 -13.65 11.60 -18.78
C PHE A 273 -14.89 12.16 -19.52
N THR A 274 -15.41 13.33 -19.15
CA THR A 274 -16.60 13.89 -19.81
C THR A 274 -16.35 14.32 -21.25
N LEU A 275 -15.19 14.91 -21.55
CA LEU A 275 -14.81 15.36 -22.90
C LEU A 275 -14.80 14.22 -23.95
N PRO A 276 -14.14 13.07 -23.74
CA PRO A 276 -14.20 11.96 -24.68
C PRO A 276 -15.60 11.33 -24.75
N MET A 277 -16.36 11.30 -23.65
CA MET A 277 -17.74 10.79 -23.65
C MET A 277 -18.65 11.62 -24.56
N VAL A 278 -18.52 12.95 -24.53
CA VAL A 278 -19.25 13.88 -25.42
C VAL A 278 -18.83 13.69 -26.87
N PHE A 279 -17.55 13.45 -27.13
CA PHE A 279 -17.05 13.23 -28.48
C PHE A 279 -17.57 11.92 -29.10
N VAL A 280 -17.68 10.85 -28.28
CA VAL A 280 -18.20 9.55 -28.73
C VAL A 280 -19.72 9.57 -28.94
N LEU A 281 -20.47 10.20 -28.02
CA LEU A 281 -21.93 10.26 -28.08
C LEU A 281 -22.47 11.40 -28.96
N GLY A 282 -21.65 12.42 -29.24
CA GLY A 282 -22.05 13.62 -29.97
C GLY A 282 -22.37 13.38 -31.44
N GLY A 283 -21.94 12.24 -32.00
CA GLY A 283 -22.09 11.92 -33.42
C GLY A 283 -21.28 12.87 -34.30
N PHE A 284 -20.53 12.33 -35.26
CA PHE A 284 -19.81 13.17 -36.23
C PHE A 284 -20.56 13.13 -37.57
N VAL A 285 -20.88 14.32 -38.11
CA VAL A 285 -21.46 14.43 -39.45
C VAL A 285 -20.31 14.40 -40.46
N VAL A 286 -20.11 13.26 -41.13
CA VAL A 286 -19.18 13.14 -42.26
C VAL A 286 -19.85 13.72 -43.50
N ALA A 287 -19.40 14.90 -43.93
CA ALA A 287 -19.75 15.38 -45.27
C ALA A 287 -19.08 14.46 -46.31
N LYS A 288 -19.88 13.77 -47.10
CA LYS A 288 -19.39 13.03 -48.27
C LYS A 288 -19.10 14.06 -49.36
N GLY A 289 -17.82 14.32 -49.60
CA GLY A 289 -17.37 15.24 -50.66
C GLY A 289 -17.72 14.75 -52.06
N PRO A 290 -17.73 15.64 -53.07
CA PRO A 290 -18.02 15.30 -54.47
C PRO A 290 -17.02 14.33 -55.07
#